data_AF-A0A369RY70-F1
#
_entry.id   AF-A0A369RY70-F1
#
_cell.length_a   1.000
_cell.length_b   1.000
_cell.length_c   1.000
_cell.angle_alpha   90.00
_cell.angle_beta   90.00
_cell.angle_gamma   90.00
#
_symmetry.space_group_name_H-M   'P 1'
#
loop_
_entity.id
_entity.type
_entity.pdbx_description
1 polymer ?
#
loop_
_entity_poly.entity_id
_entity_poly.type
_entity_poly.pdbx_seq_one_letter_code
_entity_poly.pdbx_strand_id
1 'polypeptide(L)'
;MRYAGVVSKPYTQCNAVMDAKSISFDKSLQYDRSHSPNLRKYFLVVWINLATDRSLVYLDDDQVIQQFGAIRKGIDSYKNGTLYAESFQMADSLIHTLAGTYENCKVVLDAPIPQ
;
A
#
# COMPACT_ATOMS: atom_id res chain seq x y z
N MET A 1 -7.75 -12.31 -8.83
CA MET A 1 -6.63 -13.25 -9.05
C MET A 1 -5.62 -13.05 -7.92
N ARG A 2 -4.98 -14.12 -7.40
CA ARG A 2 -4.02 -14.03 -6.31
C ARG A 2 -2.61 -14.28 -6.83
N TYR A 3 -1.70 -13.35 -6.56
CA TYR A 3 -0.28 -13.45 -6.88
C TYR A 3 0.53 -13.58 -5.58
N ALA A 4 1.59 -14.39 -5.57
CA ALA A 4 2.50 -14.49 -4.45
C ALA A 4 3.95 -14.49 -4.95
N GLY A 5 4.80 -13.69 -4.33
CA GLY A 5 6.21 -13.56 -4.71
C GLY A 5 7.08 -13.26 -3.50
N VAL A 6 8.38 -13.49 -3.63
CA VAL A 6 9.38 -13.07 -2.64
C VAL A 6 10.05 -11.81 -3.14
N VAL A 7 9.99 -10.75 -2.33
CA VAL A 7 10.71 -9.51 -2.62
C VAL A 7 12.11 -9.64 -2.00
N SER A 8 13.14 -9.67 -2.83
CA SER A 8 14.53 -9.94 -2.41
C SER A 8 15.48 -8.75 -2.60
N LYS A 9 15.06 -7.68 -3.27
CA LYS A 9 15.91 -6.51 -3.50
C LYS A 9 15.54 -5.34 -2.59
N PRO A 10 16.52 -4.73 -1.89
CA PRO A 10 16.32 -3.42 -1.31
C PRO A 10 16.16 -2.43 -2.46
N TYR A 11 14.97 -1.87 -2.62
CA TYR A 11 14.71 -0.80 -3.57
C TYR A 11 15.03 0.54 -2.89
N THR A 12 15.66 1.45 -3.62
CA THR A 12 16.00 2.78 -3.11
C THR A 12 14.71 3.49 -2.74
N GLN A 13 14.55 3.84 -1.47
CA GLN A 13 13.38 4.59 -0.99
C GLN A 13 13.29 5.90 -1.77
N CYS A 14 12.14 6.16 -2.39
CA CYS A 14 11.84 7.51 -2.87
C CYS A 14 11.59 8.42 -1.65
N ASN A 15 12.23 9.59 -1.61
CA ASN A 15 12.11 10.54 -0.50
C ASN A 15 10.67 11.06 -0.27
N ALA A 16 9.77 10.87 -1.24
CA ALA A 16 8.37 11.27 -1.15
C ALA A 16 7.43 10.20 -0.57
N VAL A 17 7.98 9.10 -0.03
CA VAL A 17 7.20 8.06 0.65
C VAL A 17 7.05 8.41 2.13
N MET A 18 5.81 8.51 2.60
CA MET A 18 5.49 8.78 4.01
C MET A 18 4.62 7.68 4.61
N ASP A 19 4.63 7.56 5.94
CA ASP A 19 3.68 6.70 6.64
C ASP A 19 2.26 7.27 6.48
N ALA A 20 1.29 6.43 6.13
CA ALA A 20 -0.10 6.86 5.98
C ALA A 20 -0.68 7.42 7.30
N LYS A 21 -0.15 7.04 8.46
CA LYS A 21 -0.52 7.62 9.77
C LYS A 21 -0.06 9.06 9.95
N SER A 22 0.95 9.48 9.20
CA SER A 22 1.53 10.83 9.30
C SER A 22 0.81 11.88 8.46
N ILE A 23 -0.09 11.46 7.57
CA ILE A 23 -0.88 12.34 6.71
C ILE A 23 -2.33 12.45 7.21
N SER A 24 -3.06 13.47 6.74
CA SER A 24 -4.48 13.61 7.03
C SER A 24 -5.28 12.40 6.52
N PHE A 25 -6.02 11.76 7.42
CA PHE A 25 -6.88 10.63 7.09
C PHE A 25 -7.92 10.97 6.01
N ASP A 26 -8.40 12.21 5.96
CA ASP A 26 -9.37 12.64 4.94
C ASP A 26 -8.77 12.59 3.53
N LYS A 27 -7.46 12.88 3.38
CA LYS A 27 -6.76 12.72 2.09
C LYS A 27 -6.69 11.25 1.70
N SER A 28 -6.33 10.36 2.62
CA SER A 28 -6.31 8.90 2.35
C SER A 28 -7.69 8.37 1.99
N LEU A 29 -8.74 8.84 2.67
CA LEU A 29 -10.12 8.43 2.42
C LEU A 29 -10.62 8.90 1.06
N GLN A 30 -10.29 10.13 0.66
CA GLN A 30 -10.63 10.65 -0.66
C GLN A 30 -9.93 9.86 -1.77
N TYR A 31 -8.67 9.49 -1.58
CA TYR A 31 -7.92 8.66 -2.52
C TYR A 31 -8.41 7.20 -2.57
N ASP A 32 -8.80 6.60 -1.44
CA ASP A 32 -9.45 5.27 -1.42
C ASP A 32 -10.77 5.29 -2.21
N ARG A 33 -11.55 6.39 -2.08
CA ARG A 33 -12.84 6.54 -2.77
C ARG A 33 -12.70 6.67 -4.29
N SER A 34 -11.61 7.19 -4.84
CA SER A 34 -11.42 7.19 -6.30
C SER A 34 -11.20 5.78 -6.86
N HIS A 35 -10.70 4.85 -6.02
CA HIS A 35 -10.40 3.47 -6.40
C HIS A 35 -11.41 2.44 -5.91
N SER A 36 -12.29 2.82 -4.98
CA SER A 36 -13.35 1.97 -4.44
C SER A 36 -14.71 2.66 -4.60
N PRO A 37 -15.74 1.95 -5.10
CA PRO A 37 -17.07 2.54 -5.29
C PRO A 37 -17.75 2.95 -3.98
N ASN A 38 -17.36 2.34 -2.85
CA ASN A 38 -17.94 2.60 -1.54
C ASN A 38 -17.02 3.44 -0.67
N LEU A 39 -17.60 4.33 0.15
CA LEU A 39 -16.88 5.08 1.18
C LEU A 39 -16.58 4.17 2.38
N ARG A 40 -15.44 3.49 2.37
CA ARG A 40 -15.08 2.48 3.38
C ARG A 40 -14.30 3.09 4.56
N LYS A 41 -14.84 4.15 5.15
CA LYS A 41 -14.18 4.92 6.24
C LYS A 41 -13.66 4.04 7.38
N TYR A 42 -14.53 3.24 7.98
CA TYR A 42 -14.17 2.41 9.14
C TYR A 42 -13.13 1.33 8.78
N PHE A 43 -13.27 0.73 7.60
CA PHE A 43 -12.29 -0.22 7.09
C PHE A 43 -10.92 0.44 7.00
N LEU A 44 -10.82 1.61 6.35
CA LEU A 44 -9.56 2.31 6.14
C LEU A 44 -8.92 2.76 7.46
N VAL A 45 -9.71 3.27 8.42
CA VAL A 45 -9.21 3.63 9.76
C VAL A 45 -8.59 2.43 10.46
N VAL A 46 -9.31 1.30 10.51
CA VAL A 46 -8.83 0.08 11.16
C VAL A 46 -7.59 -0.44 10.43
N TRP A 47 -7.58 -0.36 9.10
CA TRP A 47 -6.47 -0.84 8.30
C TRP A 47 -5.20 -0.05 8.57
N ILE A 48 -5.25 1.29 8.47
CA ILE A 48 -4.09 2.16 8.70
C ILE A 48 -3.61 2.04 10.16
N ASN A 49 -4.50 1.99 11.15
CA ASN A 49 -4.10 2.12 12.55
C ASN A 49 -3.79 0.81 13.27
N LEU A 50 -4.55 -0.26 12.99
CA LEU A 50 -4.58 -1.46 13.84
C LEU A 50 -4.18 -2.74 13.11
N ALA A 51 -4.60 -2.89 11.85
CA ALA A 51 -4.54 -4.16 11.16
C ALA A 51 -3.36 -4.30 10.17
N THR A 52 -2.58 -3.23 9.97
CA THR A 52 -1.41 -3.24 9.09
C THR A 52 -0.15 -3.01 9.89
N ASP A 53 0.88 -3.81 9.60
CA ASP A 53 2.23 -3.58 10.13
C ASP A 53 2.83 -2.33 9.49
N ARG A 54 2.45 -2.05 8.24
CA ARG A 54 2.94 -0.87 7.53
C ARG A 54 1.95 -0.38 6.50
N SER A 55 1.73 0.94 6.52
CA SER A 55 0.92 1.69 5.57
C SER A 55 1.74 2.84 5.03
N LEU A 56 1.91 2.92 3.72
CA LEU A 56 2.70 3.94 3.04
C LEU A 56 1.86 4.68 2.01
N VAL A 57 2.16 5.96 1.86
CA VAL A 57 1.64 6.84 0.81
C VAL A 57 2.79 7.46 0.05
N TYR A 58 2.61 7.64 -1.25
CA TYR A 58 3.49 8.46 -2.07
C TYR A 58 2.81 9.79 -2.33
N LEU A 59 3.49 10.88 -2.04
CA LEU A 59 3.03 12.24 -2.35
C LEU A 59 3.80 12.78 -3.55
N ASP A 60 3.14 13.52 -4.43
CA ASP A 60 3.85 14.34 -5.42
C ASP A 60 4.36 15.65 -4.79
N ASP A 61 4.99 16.49 -5.62
CA ASP A 61 5.54 17.78 -5.23
C ASP A 61 4.44 18.72 -4.67
N ASP A 62 3.18 18.54 -5.08
CA ASP A 62 2.01 19.31 -4.64
C ASP A 62 1.32 18.69 -3.39
N GLN A 63 1.93 17.69 -2.74
CA GLN A 63 1.39 17.02 -1.56
C GLN A 63 0.07 16.28 -1.81
N VAL A 64 -0.14 15.82 -3.04
CA VAL A 64 -1.27 14.99 -3.46
C VAL A 64 -0.85 13.52 -3.46
N ILE A 65 -1.74 12.65 -2.98
CA ILE A 65 -1.48 11.21 -2.93
C ILE A 65 -1.54 10.65 -4.35
N GLN A 66 -0.42 10.06 -4.80
CA GLN A 66 -0.31 9.35 -6.08
C GLN A 66 -0.34 7.84 -5.92
N GLN A 67 -0.05 7.35 -4.71
CA GLN A 67 -0.05 5.93 -4.40
C GLN A 67 -0.40 5.70 -2.94
N PHE A 68 -1.10 4.61 -2.66
CA PHE A 68 -1.40 4.18 -1.30
C PHE A 68 -1.30 2.67 -1.20
N GLY A 69 -0.53 2.18 -0.24
CA GLY A 69 -0.31 0.76 -0.05
C GLY A 69 -0.22 0.40 1.43
N ALA A 70 -0.81 -0.73 1.80
CA ALA A 70 -0.67 -1.26 3.14
C ALA A 70 -0.49 -2.77 3.14
N ILE A 71 0.46 -3.23 3.94
CA ILE A 71 0.74 -4.65 4.19
C ILE A 71 0.48 -5.02 5.63
N ARG A 72 0.02 -6.25 5.83
CA ARG A 72 -0.12 -6.86 7.15
C ARG A 72 0.61 -8.20 7.21
N LYS A 73 1.16 -8.52 8.35
CA LYS A 73 1.81 -9.77 8.67
C LYS A 73 0.74 -10.85 8.83
N GLY A 74 0.81 -11.84 7.96
CA GLY A 74 0.17 -13.13 8.14
C GLY A 74 1.10 -14.09 8.87
N ILE A 75 0.72 -15.37 8.90
CA ILE A 75 1.47 -16.42 9.60
C ILE A 75 2.84 -16.63 8.92
N ASP A 76 2.85 -16.86 7.61
CA ASP A 76 4.09 -17.14 6.83
C ASP A 76 4.30 -16.19 5.63
N SER A 77 3.54 -15.09 5.57
CA SER A 77 3.60 -14.12 4.47
C SER A 77 2.98 -12.81 4.86
N TYR A 78 3.32 -11.75 4.14
CA TYR A 78 2.63 -10.47 4.21
C TYR A 78 1.52 -10.43 3.17
N LYS A 79 0.36 -9.93 3.56
CA LYS A 79 -0.77 -9.72 2.64
C LYS A 79 -0.96 -8.24 2.41
N ASN A 80 -1.16 -7.84 1.16
CA ASN A 80 -1.71 -6.52 0.90
C ASN A 80 -3.15 -6.46 1.42
N GLY A 81 -3.61 -5.28 1.83
CA GLY A 81 -5.05 -5.07 1.96
C GLY A 81 -5.60 -3.96 1.08
N THR A 82 -4.83 -2.88 0.90
CA THR A 82 -5.08 -1.88 -0.14
C THR A 82 -3.76 -1.60 -0.86
N LEU A 83 -3.81 -1.59 -2.19
CA LEU A 83 -2.69 -1.19 -3.04
C LEU A 83 -3.28 -0.48 -4.25
N TYR A 84 -3.03 0.82 -4.31
CA TYR A 84 -3.47 1.71 -5.38
C TYR A 84 -2.26 2.48 -5.88
N ALA A 85 -2.13 2.53 -7.20
CA ALA A 85 -1.06 3.24 -7.89
C ALA A 85 -1.53 3.55 -9.31
N GLU A 86 -1.12 4.71 -9.82
CA GLU A 86 -1.50 5.18 -11.16
C GLU A 86 -0.77 4.42 -12.29
N SER A 87 0.35 3.73 -12.00
CA SER A 87 1.09 2.94 -12.98
C SER A 87 1.71 1.67 -12.40
N PHE A 88 2.10 0.75 -13.29
CA PHE A 88 2.75 -0.50 -12.90
C PHE A 88 4.10 -0.25 -12.19
N GLN A 89 4.90 0.69 -12.71
CA GLN A 89 6.20 1.05 -12.14
C GLN A 89 6.04 1.65 -10.74
N MET A 90 4.98 2.44 -10.55
CA MET A 90 4.60 3.01 -9.26
C MET A 90 4.19 1.92 -8.27
N ALA A 91 3.34 0.97 -8.69
CA ALA A 91 2.95 -0.17 -7.86
C ALA A 91 4.15 -1.03 -7.45
N ASP A 92 5.06 -1.30 -8.39
CA ASP A 92 6.26 -2.09 -8.17
C ASP A 92 7.18 -1.45 -7.11
N SER A 93 7.47 -0.16 -7.26
CA SER A 93 8.25 0.60 -6.27
C SER A 93 7.61 0.60 -4.88
N LEU A 94 6.29 0.77 -4.81
CA LEU A 94 5.56 0.75 -3.54
C LEU A 94 5.60 -0.62 -2.86
N ILE A 95 5.41 -1.71 -3.60
CA ILE A 95 5.53 -3.08 -3.05
C ILE A 95 6.94 -3.33 -2.52
N HIS A 96 7.96 -2.95 -3.29
CA HIS A 96 9.34 -3.10 -2.85
C HIS A 96 9.65 -2.25 -1.62
N THR A 97 9.10 -1.04 -1.52
CA THR A 97 9.30 -0.18 -0.34
C THR A 97 8.58 -0.74 0.89
N LEU A 98 7.37 -1.28 0.72
CA LEU A 98 6.61 -1.93 1.80
C LEU A 98 7.35 -3.17 2.32
N ALA A 99 7.84 -4.02 1.40
CA ALA A 99 8.47 -5.29 1.73
C ALA A 99 9.98 -5.18 2.05
N GLY A 100 10.67 -4.15 1.57
CA GLY A 100 12.12 -3.99 1.66
C GLY A 100 12.68 -3.78 3.06
N THR A 101 11.80 -3.63 4.06
CA THR A 101 12.19 -3.64 5.48
C THR A 101 12.33 -5.05 6.05
N TYR A 102 11.90 -6.08 5.30
CA TYR A 102 11.93 -7.47 5.72
C TYR A 102 12.77 -8.29 4.73
N GLU A 103 13.81 -8.96 5.21
CA GLU A 103 14.58 -9.90 4.38
C GLU A 103 13.72 -11.10 3.97
N ASN A 104 13.81 -11.50 2.69
CA ASN A 104 13.11 -12.67 2.12
C ASN A 104 11.59 -12.67 2.38
N CYS A 105 10.97 -11.50 2.24
CA CYS A 105 9.56 -11.30 2.52
C CYS A 105 8.66 -11.88 1.43
N LYS A 106 7.91 -12.94 1.77
CA LYS A 106 6.83 -13.46 0.92
C LYS A 106 5.63 -12.50 0.97
N VAL A 107 5.32 -11.85 -0.14
CA VAL A 107 4.16 -10.95 -0.28
C VAL A 107 3.09 -11.63 -1.12
N VAL A 108 1.86 -11.62 -0.64
CA VAL A 108 0.66 -12.09 -1.33
C VAL A 108 -0.17 -10.87 -1.72
N LEU A 109 -0.44 -10.76 -3.02
CA LEU A 109 -1.22 -9.70 -3.64
C LEU A 109 -2.55 -10.27 -4.12
N ASP A 110 -3.64 -9.80 -3.53
CA ASP A 110 -4.98 -10.01 -4.07
C ASP A 110 -5.32 -8.84 -5.00
N ALA A 111 -5.47 -9.13 -6.30
CA ALA A 111 -5.81 -8.15 -7.34
C ALA A 111 -7.22 -8.43 -7.90
N PRO A 112 -8.02 -7.37 -8.18
CA PRO A 112 -9.30 -7.53 -8.85
C PRO A 112 -9.08 -8.15 -10.24
N ILE A 113 -10.03 -8.99 -10.67
CA ILE A 113 -10.06 -9.50 -12.05
C ILE A 113 -10.67 -8.38 -12.90
N PRO A 114 -10.05 -7.97 -14.03
CA PRO A 114 -10.68 -7.04 -14.95
C PRO A 114 -12.07 -7.57 -15.34
N GLN A 115 -13.10 -6.72 -15.21
CA GLN A 115 -14.44 -7.06 -15.72
C GLN A 115 -14.51 -6.80 -17.23
#